data_AF-A0A0B5GP25-F1
#
_entry.id   AF-A0A0B5GP25-F1
#
_cell.length_a   1.000
_cell.length_b   1.000
_cell.length_c   1.000
_cell.angle_alpha   90.00
_cell.angle_beta   90.00
_cell.angle_gamma   90.00
#
_symmetry.space_group_name_H-M   'P 1'
#
loop_
_entity.id
_entity.type
_entity.pdbx_description
1 polymer ?
#
loop_
_entity_poly.entity_id
_entity_poly.type
_entity_poly.pdbx_seq_one_letter_code
_entity_poly.pdbx_strand_id
1 'polypeptide(L)'
;SWTDVLVPYHKAVIASIRANDASNVIVCGTPTWSQDVDVASANPITGYSNIMYTFHFYAATHGQSYRDKVTTAHNNGLPIFVTEYGTTESSGDGTVDISSTATWYTFLDGL
;
A
#
# COMPACT_ATOMS: atom_id res chain seq x y z
N SER A 1 -2.16 -15.14 1.91
CA SER A 1 -1.89 -14.80 0.49
C SER A 1 -2.81 -13.67 0.06
N TRP A 2 -2.48 -12.95 -1.03
CA TRP A 2 -3.35 -11.90 -1.57
C TRP A 2 -4.68 -12.48 -2.07
N THR A 3 -4.61 -13.34 -3.09
CA THR A 3 -5.78 -13.87 -3.81
C THR A 3 -6.70 -14.71 -2.93
N ASP A 4 -6.18 -15.62 -2.11
CA ASP A 4 -7.04 -16.60 -1.42
C ASP A 4 -7.56 -16.11 -0.07
N VAL A 5 -6.93 -15.09 0.52
CA VAL A 5 -7.27 -14.62 1.87
C VAL A 5 -7.71 -13.16 1.86
N LEU A 6 -6.85 -12.25 1.37
CA LEU A 6 -7.12 -10.82 1.49
C LEU A 6 -8.19 -10.34 0.52
N VAL A 7 -8.23 -10.83 -0.73
CA VAL A 7 -9.28 -10.43 -1.69
C VAL A 7 -10.69 -10.81 -1.20
N PRO A 8 -10.97 -12.06 -0.77
CA PRO A 8 -12.27 -12.40 -0.20
C PRO A 8 -12.62 -11.59 1.05
N TYR A 9 -11.66 -11.40 1.96
CA TYR A 9 -11.85 -10.58 3.16
C TYR A 9 -12.25 -9.15 2.81
N HIS A 10 -11.47 -8.49 1.96
CA HIS A 10 -11.73 -7.11 1.56
C HIS A 10 -13.07 -6.97 0.86
N LYS A 11 -13.44 -7.88 -0.05
CA LYS A 11 -14.74 -7.84 -0.72
C LYS A 11 -15.91 -7.94 0.28
N ALA A 12 -15.82 -8.81 1.29
CA ALA A 12 -16.87 -8.93 2.31
C ALA A 12 -17.02 -7.66 3.15
N VAL A 13 -15.90 -7.04 3.56
CA VAL A 13 -15.91 -5.80 4.33
C VAL A 13 -16.39 -4.61 3.48
N ILE A 14 -15.88 -4.48 2.25
CA ILE A 14 -16.30 -3.42 1.31
C ILE A 14 -17.80 -3.51 1.04
N ALA A 15 -18.35 -4.71 0.80
CA ALA A 15 -19.79 -4.87 0.59
C ALA A 15 -20.62 -4.35 1.77
N SER A 16 -20.17 -4.62 3.00
CA SER A 16 -20.82 -4.16 4.22
C SER A 16 -20.76 -2.64 4.37
N ILE A 17 -19.61 -2.03 4.03
CA ILE A 17 -19.46 -0.57 4.02
C ILE A 17 -20.36 0.04 2.94
N ARG A 18 -20.34 -0.49 1.72
CA ARG A 18 -21.08 0.03 0.56
C ARG A 18 -22.60 -0.07 0.68
N ALA A 19 -23.11 -0.91 1.58
CA ALA A 19 -24.51 -0.92 1.97
C ALA A 19 -24.94 0.37 2.70
N ASN A 20 -23.99 1.12 3.28
CA ASN A 20 -24.24 2.32 4.08
C ASN A 20 -23.58 3.58 3.48
N ASP A 21 -22.46 3.42 2.78
CA ASP A 21 -21.67 4.51 2.21
C ASP A 21 -21.24 4.16 0.78
N ALA A 22 -21.88 4.81 -0.19
CA ALA A 22 -21.73 4.49 -1.60
C ALA A 22 -20.38 4.93 -2.21
N SER A 23 -19.63 5.84 -1.59
CA SER A 23 -18.56 6.54 -2.31
C SER A 23 -17.31 6.92 -1.53
N ASN A 24 -17.27 6.86 -0.20
CA ASN A 24 -16.03 7.20 0.50
C ASN A 24 -14.89 6.22 0.17
N VAL A 25 -13.66 6.71 0.20
CA VAL A 25 -12.46 5.92 -0.09
C VAL A 25 -12.32 4.81 0.94
N ILE A 26 -12.03 3.60 0.46
CA ILE A 26 -11.63 2.46 1.29
C ILE A 26 -10.19 2.10 0.91
N VAL A 27 -9.32 2.00 1.91
CA VAL A 27 -7.91 1.62 1.70
C VAL A 27 -7.71 0.18 2.19
N CYS A 28 -7.33 -0.71 1.27
CA CYS A 28 -7.16 -2.14 1.51
C CYS A 28 -5.68 -2.48 1.76
N GLY A 29 -5.40 -3.08 2.93
CA GLY A 29 -4.07 -3.62 3.25
C GLY A 29 -3.61 -4.68 2.26
N THR A 30 -2.30 -4.72 1.97
CA THR A 30 -1.65 -5.69 1.07
C THR A 30 -0.80 -6.71 1.88
N PRO A 31 -0.35 -7.84 1.28
CA PRO A 31 0.46 -8.82 2.00
C PRO A 31 1.76 -8.25 2.57
N THR A 32 2.35 -9.01 3.50
CA THR A 32 3.69 -8.74 4.05
C THR A 32 3.76 -7.35 4.69
N TRP A 33 2.95 -7.11 5.73
CA TRP A 33 2.85 -5.80 6.41
C TRP A 33 2.60 -4.65 5.44
N SER A 34 1.67 -4.83 4.50
CA SER A 34 1.34 -3.87 3.45
C SER A 34 2.51 -3.48 2.54
N GLN A 35 3.34 -4.42 2.11
CA GLN A 35 4.50 -4.13 1.24
C GLN A 35 4.29 -4.62 -0.20
N ASP A 36 3.45 -5.63 -0.41
CA ASP A 36 3.33 -6.34 -1.68
C ASP A 36 2.21 -5.75 -2.57
N VAL A 37 2.31 -4.45 -2.86
CA VAL A 37 1.38 -3.75 -3.77
C VAL A 37 1.54 -4.19 -5.23
N ASP A 38 2.73 -4.63 -5.62
CA ASP A 38 3.02 -5.26 -6.91
C ASP A 38 2.18 -6.52 -7.12
N VAL A 39 2.11 -7.38 -6.10
CA VAL A 39 1.24 -8.57 -6.12
C VAL A 39 -0.24 -8.19 -6.17
N ALA A 40 -0.66 -7.20 -5.38
CA ALA A 40 -2.04 -6.72 -5.39
C ALA A 40 -2.44 -6.15 -6.76
N SER A 41 -1.51 -5.47 -7.44
CA SER A 41 -1.75 -4.87 -8.76
C SER A 41 -1.98 -5.89 -9.88
N ALA A 42 -1.49 -7.12 -9.73
CA ALA A 42 -1.72 -8.19 -10.69
C ALA A 42 -3.12 -8.83 -10.56
N ASN A 43 -3.80 -8.63 -9.42
CA ASN A 43 -5.15 -9.12 -9.18
C ASN A 43 -5.93 -8.11 -8.31
N PRO A 44 -6.24 -6.91 -8.82
CA PRO A 44 -6.90 -5.88 -8.04
C PRO A 44 -8.33 -6.30 -7.65
N ILE A 45 -8.85 -5.74 -6.57
CA ILE A 45 -10.25 -5.87 -6.17
C ILE A 45 -11.13 -5.20 -7.24
N THR A 46 -11.97 -6.01 -7.89
CA THR A 46 -12.93 -5.57 -8.90
C THR A 46 -14.37 -5.58 -8.38
N GLY A 47 -15.24 -4.80 -9.04
CA GLY A 47 -16.68 -4.71 -8.71
C GLY A 47 -17.04 -3.58 -7.74
N TYR A 48 -16.06 -2.79 -7.29
CA TYR A 48 -16.24 -1.65 -6.39
C TYR A 48 -15.45 -0.44 -6.89
N SER A 49 -15.95 0.76 -6.59
CA SER A 49 -15.27 2.03 -6.85
C SER A 49 -14.62 2.59 -5.57
N ASN A 50 -13.72 3.55 -5.76
CA ASN A 50 -13.02 4.29 -4.69
C ASN A 50 -12.27 3.37 -3.72
N ILE A 51 -11.55 2.40 -4.30
CA ILE A 51 -10.66 1.48 -3.59
C ILE A 51 -9.21 1.89 -3.84
N MET A 52 -8.45 2.06 -2.77
CA MET A 52 -7.00 2.25 -2.78
C MET A 52 -6.32 1.11 -2.03
N TYR A 53 -5.00 0.99 -2.18
CA TYR A 53 -4.22 -0.11 -1.63
C TYR A 53 -3.10 0.42 -0.75
N THR A 54 -2.93 -0.18 0.41
CA THR A 54 -1.93 0.26 1.38
C THR A 54 -0.53 -0.15 0.95
N PHE A 55 0.39 0.80 1.01
CA PHE A 55 1.83 0.55 1.05
C PHE A 55 2.43 1.12 2.34
N HIS A 56 3.23 0.35 3.08
CA HIS A 56 3.93 0.81 4.28
C HIS A 56 5.45 0.71 4.09
N PHE A 57 6.18 1.70 4.60
CA PHE A 57 7.65 1.66 4.60
C PHE A 57 8.27 2.22 5.87
N TYR A 58 9.49 1.78 6.18
CA TYR A 58 10.33 2.31 7.25
C TYR A 58 11.67 2.65 6.61
N ALA A 59 12.04 3.92 6.61
CA ALA A 59 13.07 4.46 5.73
C ALA A 59 14.45 3.81 5.91
N ALA A 60 14.80 3.41 7.14
CA ALA A 60 16.08 2.76 7.42
C ALA A 60 16.10 1.25 7.08
N THR A 61 14.95 0.65 6.76
CA THR A 61 14.85 -0.78 6.40
C THR A 61 14.46 -1.00 4.94
N HIS A 62 13.57 -0.18 4.41
CA HIS A 62 12.96 -0.36 3.10
C HIS A 62 13.53 0.65 2.11
N GLY A 63 14.31 0.16 1.14
CA GLY A 63 15.01 0.97 0.14
C GLY A 63 14.48 0.79 -1.28
N GLN A 64 15.38 0.79 -2.27
CA GLN A 64 15.02 0.84 -3.70
C GLN A 64 14.09 -0.29 -4.15
N SER A 65 14.34 -1.53 -3.72
CA SER A 65 13.52 -2.68 -4.11
C SER A 65 12.05 -2.55 -3.72
N TYR A 66 11.73 -1.76 -2.68
CA TYR A 66 10.36 -1.47 -2.29
C TYR A 66 9.74 -0.35 -3.11
N ARG A 67 10.52 0.68 -3.47
CA ARG A 67 10.08 1.68 -4.46
C ARG A 67 9.80 1.05 -5.81
N ASP A 68 10.54 0.01 -6.19
CA ASP A 68 10.29 -0.73 -7.42
C ASP A 68 8.93 -1.44 -7.38
N LYS A 69 8.52 -2.02 -6.23
CA LYS A 69 7.17 -2.59 -6.06
C LYS A 69 6.07 -1.54 -6.24
N VAL A 70 6.24 -0.36 -5.63
CA VAL A 70 5.31 0.77 -5.79
C VAL A 70 5.25 1.21 -7.24
N THR A 71 6.40 1.31 -7.91
CA THR A 71 6.50 1.67 -9.34
C THR A 71 5.77 0.67 -10.22
N THR A 72 5.96 -0.64 -9.99
CA THR A 72 5.23 -1.69 -10.71
C THR A 72 3.72 -1.55 -10.51
N ALA A 73 3.27 -1.37 -9.28
CA ALA A 73 1.85 -1.24 -8.97
C ALA A 73 1.23 0.04 -9.56
N HIS A 74 1.94 1.17 -9.49
CA HIS A 74 1.54 2.43 -10.13
C HIS A 74 1.42 2.28 -11.65
N ASN A 75 2.42 1.67 -12.30
CA ASN A 75 2.40 1.43 -13.76
C ASN A 75 1.27 0.50 -14.20
N ASN A 76 0.84 -0.42 -13.32
CA ASN A 76 -0.33 -1.27 -13.53
C ASN A 76 -1.66 -0.52 -13.27
N GLY A 77 -1.62 0.76 -12.88
CA GLY A 77 -2.79 1.61 -12.63
C GLY A 77 -3.43 1.40 -11.26
N LEU A 78 -2.73 0.79 -10.30
CA LEU A 78 -3.25 0.55 -8.96
C LEU A 78 -3.19 1.84 -8.12
N PRO A 79 -4.32 2.33 -7.54
CA PRO A 79 -4.28 3.49 -6.65
C PRO A 79 -3.65 3.13 -5.30
N ILE A 80 -2.50 3.69 -4.97
CA ILE A 80 -1.74 3.37 -3.75
C ILE A 80 -1.90 4.52 -2.74
N PHE A 81 -2.04 4.19 -1.46
CA PHE A 81 -2.01 5.14 -0.35
C PHE A 81 -1.00 4.68 0.69
N VAL A 82 -0.01 5.52 1.01
CA VAL A 82 0.90 5.28 2.13
C VAL A 82 0.24 5.70 3.43
N THR A 83 -0.49 4.79 4.08
CA THR A 83 -1.22 5.12 5.32
C THR A 83 -0.35 5.11 6.56
N GLU A 84 0.85 4.54 6.47
CA GLU A 84 1.86 4.53 7.53
C GLU A 84 3.26 4.54 6.91
N TYR A 85 4.16 5.34 7.50
CA TYR A 85 5.58 5.21 7.29
C TYR A 85 6.35 5.64 8.54
N GLY A 86 7.58 5.14 8.68
CA GLY A 86 8.54 5.56 9.71
C GLY A 86 9.84 6.06 9.10
N THR A 87 10.55 6.93 9.83
CA THR A 87 11.87 7.44 9.44
C THR A 87 13.02 6.59 9.99
N THR A 88 12.69 5.56 10.77
CA THR A 88 13.62 4.64 11.44
C THR A 88 13.56 3.23 10.82
N GLU A 89 14.03 2.22 11.56
CA GLU A 89 13.96 0.80 11.19
C GLU A 89 12.53 0.25 11.38
N SER A 90 12.20 -0.88 10.73
CA SER A 90 10.85 -1.49 10.78
C SER A 90 10.42 -2.05 12.14
N SER A 91 11.33 -2.07 13.12
CA SER A 91 11.00 -2.31 14.53
C SER A 91 10.21 -1.15 15.16
N GLY A 92 10.19 0.03 14.52
CA GLY A 92 9.64 1.26 15.09
C GLY A 92 10.61 1.99 16.03
N ASP A 93 11.83 1.49 16.17
CA ASP A 93 12.92 2.06 16.97
C ASP A 93 14.16 2.27 16.08
N GLY A 94 15.30 2.59 16.69
CA GLY A 94 16.59 2.68 16.02
C GLY A 94 16.90 4.08 15.48
N THR A 95 17.80 4.15 14.50
CA THR A 95 18.31 5.45 14.03
C THR A 95 17.41 6.03 12.93
N VAL A 96 17.17 7.33 13.01
CA VAL A 96 16.49 8.08 11.94
C VAL A 96 17.38 8.15 10.70
N ASP A 97 16.93 7.60 9.57
CA ASP A 97 17.59 7.72 8.27
C ASP A 97 16.96 8.86 7.45
N ILE A 98 17.50 10.06 7.65
CA ILE A 98 17.04 11.29 7.00
C ILE A 98 17.21 11.22 5.47
N SER A 99 18.31 10.61 5.00
CA SER A 99 18.63 10.53 3.57
C SER A 99 17.66 9.62 2.83
N SER A 100 17.39 8.44 3.39
CA SER A 100 16.41 7.51 2.82
C SER A 100 15.00 8.10 2.90
N THR A 101 14.65 8.77 4.01
CA THR A 101 13.35 9.46 4.15
C THR A 101 13.14 10.51 3.05
N ALA A 102 14.12 11.37 2.80
CA ALA A 102 14.03 12.37 1.73
C ALA A 102 13.93 11.74 0.33
N THR A 103 14.59 10.60 0.14
CA THR A 103 14.49 9.80 -1.10
C THR A 103 13.08 9.27 -1.30
N TRP A 104 12.43 8.79 -0.24
CA TRP A 104 11.04 8.33 -0.28
C TRP A 104 10.07 9.46 -0.62
N TYR A 105 10.22 10.64 0.00
CA TYR A 105 9.36 11.78 -0.33
C TYR A 105 9.51 12.23 -1.79
N THR A 106 10.75 12.39 -2.26
CA THR A 106 11.01 12.75 -3.67
C THR A 106 10.39 11.74 -4.63
N PHE A 107 10.49 10.45 -4.30
CA PHE A 107 9.87 9.39 -5.09
C PHE A 107 8.33 9.51 -5.10
N LEU A 108 7.70 9.62 -3.92
CA LEU A 108 6.24 9.66 -3.80
C LEU A 108 5.62 10.92 -4.43
N ASP A 109 6.26 12.08 -4.29
CA ASP A 109 5.81 13.33 -4.91
C ASP A 109 5.98 13.33 -6.44
N GLY A 110 6.82 12.44 -6.96
CA GLY A 110 7.14 12.32 -8.39
C GLY A 110 6.38 11.22 -9.14
N LEU A 111 5.51 10.46 -8.45
CA LEU A 111 4.63 9.45 -9.06
C LEU A 111 3.43 10.06 -9.78
#